data_AF-A0A922W5Q3-F1
#
_entry.id   AF-A0A922W5Q3-F1
#
_cell.length_a   1.000
_cell.length_b   1.000
_cell.length_c   1.000
_cell.angle_alpha   90.00
_cell.angle_beta   90.00
_cell.angle_gamma   90.00
#
_symmetry.space_group_name_H-M   'P 1'
#
loop_
_entity.id
_entity.type
_entity.pdbx_description
1 polymer ?
#
loop_
_entity_poly.entity_id
_entity_poly.type
_entity_poly.pdbx_seq_one_letter_code
_entity_poly.pdbx_strand_id
1 'polypeptide(L)' 'WGAVIGSILLLLRNRLAVPAFGLSLLGAVVSLIYGQFINPPPLPPDMTMMSYMPWVIVVIAAFLAWYAWTMGKKGVLR' A
#
# COMPACT_ATOMS: atom_id res chain seq x y z
N TRP A 1 -6.70 1.48 5.33
CA TRP A 1 -6.91 2.87 5.80
C TRP A 1 -5.76 3.82 5.51
N GLY A 2 -4.49 3.40 5.66
CA GLY A 2 -3.33 4.27 5.34
C GLY A 2 -3.35 4.84 3.92
N ALA A 3 -3.73 4.05 2.91
CA ALA A 3 -3.85 4.52 1.53
C ALA A 3 -4.93 5.60 1.33
N VAL A 4 -6.03 5.55 2.09
CA VAL A 4 -7.10 6.56 2.05
C VAL A 4 -6.60 7.88 2.64
N ILE A 5 -5.97 7.81 3.81
CA ILE A 5 -5.37 8.98 4.46
C ILE A 5 -4.25 9.57 3.60
N GLY A 6 -3.42 8.71 2.99
CA GLY A 6 -2.39 9.11 2.02
C GLY A 6 -2.97 9.85 0.83
N SER A 7 -4.04 9.33 0.21
CA SER A 7 -4.71 9.97 -0.93
C SER A 7 -5.29 11.33 -0.56
N ILE A 8 -5.89 11.46 0.62
CA ILE A 8 -6.39 12.75 1.13
C ILE A 8 -5.23 13.74 1.33
N LEU A 9 -4.13 13.32 1.95
CA LEU A 9 -2.96 14.17 2.16
C LEU A 9 -2.29 14.59 0.85
N LEU A 10 -2.30 13.72 -0.16
CA LEU A 10 -1.76 14.03 -1.49
C LEU A 10 -2.61 15.10 -2.20
N LEU A 11 -3.94 15.01 -2.08
CA LEU A 11 -4.86 16.05 -2.57
C LEU A 11 -4.66 17.39 -1.85
N LEU A 12 -4.40 17.34 -0.54
CA LEU A 12 -4.08 18.53 0.26
C LEU A 12 -2.65 19.06 0.05
N ARG A 13 -1.88 18.46 -0.87
CA ARG A 13 -0.46 18.77 -1.13
C ARG A 13 0.38 18.77 0.16
N ASN A 14 0.06 17.95 1.14
CA ASN A 14 0.78 17.94 2.41
C ASN A 14 2.01 17.01 2.33
N ARG A 15 3.18 17.45 2.82
CA ARG A 15 4.42 16.63 2.90
C ARG A 15 4.22 15.30 3.63
N LEU A 16 3.24 15.23 4.55
CA LEU A 16 2.88 14.03 5.29
C LEU A 16 2.28 12.92 4.42
N ALA A 17 1.94 13.19 3.15
CA ALA A 17 1.48 12.16 2.22
C ALA A 17 2.53 11.04 2.03
N VAL A 18 3.82 11.39 2.00
CA VAL A 18 4.92 10.42 1.79
C VAL A 18 5.00 9.39 2.94
N PRO A 19 5.13 9.78 4.23
CA PRO A 19 5.12 8.81 5.31
C PRO A 19 3.78 8.08 5.47
N ALA A 20 2.64 8.70 5.12
CA ALA A 20 1.34 8.03 5.16
C ALA A 20 1.22 6.87 4.15
N PHE A 21 1.67 7.08 2.91
CA PHE A 21 1.75 6.01 1.93
C PHE A 21 2.81 4.97 2.28
N GLY A 22 3.95 5.39 2.86
CA GLY A 22 4.98 4.47 3.36
C GLY A 22 4.45 3.54 4.46
N LEU A 23 3.73 4.09 5.45
CA LEU A 23 3.04 3.32 6.49
C LEU A 23 1.99 2.37 5.92
N SER A 24 1.23 2.81 4.91
CA SER A 24 0.25 1.95 4.24
C SER A 24 0.90 0.80 3.49
N LEU A 25 2.01 1.06 2.81
CA LEU A 25 2.78 0.03 2.11
C LEU A 25 3.37 -0.97 3.11
N LEU A 26 3.94 -0.48 4.22
CA LEU A 26 4.45 -1.33 5.30
C LEU A 26 3.36 -2.25 5.84
N GLY A 27 2.18 -1.71 6.15
CA GLY A 27 1.05 -2.52 6.59
C GLY A 27 0.64 -3.58 5.57
N ALA A 28 0.58 -3.22 4.28
CA ALA A 28 0.23 -4.16 3.21
C ALA A 28 1.27 -5.28 3.05
N VAL A 29 2.56 -4.95 3.13
CA VAL A 29 3.67 -5.91 3.04
C VAL A 29 3.66 -6.85 4.25
N VAL A 30 3.48 -6.32 5.47
CA VAL A 30 3.38 -7.14 6.68
C VAL A 30 2.18 -8.08 6.59
N SER A 31 1.01 -7.60 6.16
CA SER A 31 -0.17 -8.45 5.96
C SER A 31 0.07 -9.53 4.90
N LEU A 32 0.78 -9.22 3.81
CA LEU A 32 1.11 -10.20 2.78
C LEU A 32 2.05 -11.28 3.32
N ILE A 33 3.11 -10.89 4.02
CA ILE A 33 4.07 -11.83 4.61
C ILE A 33 3.37 -12.72 5.64
N TYR A 34 2.55 -12.12 6.51
CA TYR A 34 1.82 -12.84 7.53
C TYR A 34 0.83 -13.85 6.92
N GLY A 35 0.05 -13.42 5.92
CA GLY A 35 -0.99 -14.24 5.28
C GLY A 35 -0.49 -15.25 4.24
N GLN A 36 0.76 -15.18 3.80
CA GLN A 36 1.33 -16.16 2.85
C GLN A 36 2.37 -17.08 3.48
N PHE A 37 3.15 -16.60 4.47
CA PHE A 37 4.29 -17.35 4.99
C PHE A 37 4.17 -17.73 6.47
N ILE A 38 3.45 -16.95 7.29
CA ILE A 38 3.37 -17.19 8.75
C ILE A 38 2.09 -17.98 9.10
N ASN A 39 0.96 -17.53 8.58
CA ASN A 39 -0.34 -18.15 8.84
C ASN A 39 -1.17 -18.17 7.54
N PRO A 40 -0.82 -19.05 6.59
CA PRO A 40 -1.56 -19.19 5.35
C PRO A 40 -2.96 -19.74 5.67
N PRO A 41 -4.03 -19.01 5.32
CA PRO A 41 -5.38 -19.51 5.53
C PRO A 41 -5.61 -20.77 4.69
N PRO A 42 -6.36 -21.77 5.21
CA PRO A 42 -6.76 -22.92 4.41
C PRO A 42 -7.73 -22.43 3.32
N LEU A 43 -7.22 -22.21 2.12
CA LEU A 43 -7.98 -21.75 0.97
C LEU A 43 -8.52 -22.96 0.19
N PRO A 44 -9.83 -23.04 -0.06
CA PRO A 44 -10.40 -24.00 -1.01
C PRO A 44 -9.76 -23.83 -2.40
N PRO A 45 -9.63 -24.90 -3.21
CA PRO A 45 -9.03 -24.84 -4.56
C PRO A 45 -9.70 -23.79 -5.48
N ASP A 46 -11.00 -23.59 -5.27
CA ASP A 46 -11.88 -22.67 -6.00
C ASP A 46 -11.57 -21.18 -5.68
N MET A 47 -10.82 -20.91 -4.61
CA MET A 47 -10.47 -19.56 -4.14
C MET A 47 -8.98 -19.23 -4.37
N THR A 48 -8.28 -20.01 -5.19
CA THR A 48 -6.87 -19.76 -5.57
C THR A 48 -6.66 -18.36 -6.16
N MET A 49 -7.64 -17.82 -6.87
CA MET A 49 -7.62 -16.45 -7.41
C MET A 49 -7.51 -15.38 -6.30
N MET A 50 -8.09 -15.63 -5.11
CA MET A 50 -8.05 -14.71 -3.97
C MET A 50 -6.65 -14.60 -3.35
N SER A 51 -5.78 -15.61 -3.53
CA SER A 51 -4.40 -15.59 -3.05
C SER A 51 -3.55 -14.53 -3.75
N TYR A 52 -3.93 -14.11 -4.97
CA TYR A 52 -3.24 -13.06 -5.71
C TYR A 52 -3.65 -11.63 -5.31
N MET A 53 -4.78 -11.47 -4.60
CA MET A 53 -5.30 -10.15 -4.25
C MET A 53 -4.34 -9.33 -3.35
N PRO A 54 -3.72 -9.93 -2.30
CA PRO A 54 -2.70 -9.25 -1.49
C PRO A 54 -1.51 -8.75 -2.32
N TRP A 55 -1.08 -9.52 -3.33
CA TRP A 55 0.01 -9.12 -4.23
C TRP A 55 -0.34 -7.87 -5.02
N VAL A 56 -1.55 -7.82 -5.60
CA VAL A 56 -2.03 -6.65 -6.34
C VAL A 56 -2.13 -5.42 -5.43
N ILE A 57 -2.61 -5.59 -4.19
CA ILE A 57 -2.67 -4.50 -3.19
C ILE A 57 -1.26 -3.95 -2.91
N VAL A 58 -0.27 -4.81 -2.69
CA VAL A 58 1.12 -4.39 -2.44
C VAL A 58 1.70 -3.67 -3.64
N VAL A 59 1.47 -4.15 -4.86
CA VAL A 59 1.93 -3.50 -6.10
C VAL A 59 1.33 -2.10 -6.24
N ILE A 60 0.01 -1.96 -6.06
CA ILE A 60 -0.67 -0.66 -6.14
C ILE A 60 -0.19 0.27 -5.02
N ALA A 61 -0.03 -0.22 -3.79
CA ALA A 61 0.49 0.56 -2.68
C ALA A 61 1.93 1.03 -2.92
N ALA A 62 2.77 0.18 -3.52
CA ALA A 62 4.13 0.54 -3.88
C ALA A 62 4.15 1.63 -4.96
N PHE A 63 3.29 1.51 -5.96
CA PHE A 63 3.14 2.52 -7.01
C PHE A 63 2.67 3.87 -6.43
N LEU A 64 1.68 3.86 -5.53
CA LEU A 64 1.20 5.07 -4.84
C LEU A 64 2.29 5.70 -3.96
N ALA A 65 3.04 4.90 -3.21
CA ALA A 65 4.14 5.39 -2.38
C ALA A 65 5.26 6.01 -3.23
N TRP A 66 5.62 5.37 -4.34
CA TRP A 66 6.57 5.93 -5.30
C TRP A 66 6.03 7.24 -5.89
N TYR A 67 4.78 7.26 -6.35
CA TYR A 67 4.17 8.46 -6.90
C TYR A 67 4.18 9.63 -5.90
N ALA A 68 3.76 9.40 -4.66
CA ALA A 68 3.82 10.39 -3.58
C ALA A 68 5.25 10.90 -3.33
N TRP A 69 6.24 10.00 -3.33
CA TRP A 69 7.65 10.37 -3.17
C TRP A 69 8.17 11.23 -4.34
N THR A 70 7.78 10.91 -5.57
CA THR A 70 8.16 11.71 -6.75
C THR A 70 7.54 13.10 -6.72
N MET A 71 6.27 13.22 -6.28
CA MET A 71 5.59 14.50 -6.13
C MET A 71 6.19 15.35 -5.00
N GLY A 72 6.66 14.71 -3.92
CA GLY A 72 7.44 15.38 -2.88
C GLY A 72 8.77 15.93 -3.39
N LYS A 73 9.52 15.14 -4.15
CA LYS A 73 10.80 15.58 -4.76
C LYS A 73 10.63 16.72 -5.77
N LYS A 74 9.51 16.74 -6.49
CA LYS A 74 9.17 17.81 -7.45
C LYS A 74 8.70 19.12 -6.78
N GLY A 75 8.68 19.20 -5.45
CA GLY A 75 8.27 20.39 -4.70
C GLY A 75 6.76 20.69 -4.78
N VAL A 76 5.96 19.72 -5.24
CA VAL A 76 4.51 19.87 -5.40
C VAL A 76 3.80 19.73 -4.04
N LEU A 77 4.43 19.02 -3.10
CA LEU A 77 3.98 18.89 -1.71
C LEU A 77 4.57 20.02 -0.86
N ARG A 78 3.68 20.82 -0.25
CA ARG A 78 3.94 21.99 0.59
C ARG A 78 3.99 21.65 2.07
#